data_AF-A0A9X2XVE2-F1
#
_entry.id   AF-A0A9X2XVE2-F1
#
_cell.length_a   1.000
_cell.length_b   1.000
_cell.length_c   1.000
_cell.angle_alpha   90.00
_cell.angle_beta   90.00
_cell.angle_gamma   90.00
#
_symmetry.space_group_name_H-M   'P 1'
#
loop_
_entity.id
_entity.type
_entity.pdbx_description
1 polymer ?
#
loop_
_entity_poly.entity_id
_entity_poly.type
_entity_poly.pdbx_seq_one_letter_code
_entity_poly.pdbx_strand_id
1 'polypeptide(L)'
;MLKQLIEFKKTDRKWHIPVLAGLSVGIPIMVGFFYGNFPGWKLASMAGLVILYIHSIGIAHRMATLMICSFGLMVSFSIGAILGFNPFVASLALGLYAFAVHSALYYLKLTKPPGNFFFIMIASVAICMPFQLERIPQNIGFVGIGTMISCILGLLYSFLTMKKLGSTNQVINVSKNQYVNLVESATFGFMVGVALLIAHLLKLENPYWVPTSCAAVMQGASTHHIWQRSIQRILGTFVGLGITWFILMLHPTPLIICISIIALQVIVEFLVVRNYGIAVIFITILTIFLAESGNALTINPTALITARFLDILTGSIIGAIGGWILYNERVHYIATRQIRKTQIAISRRK
;
A
#
# COMPACT_ATOMS: atom_id res chain seq x y z
N MET A 1 22.11 -16.23 -1.07
CA MET A 1 21.28 -15.00 -1.13
C MET A 1 20.82 -14.64 -2.54
N LEU A 2 21.68 -14.63 -3.59
CA LEU A 2 21.27 -14.22 -4.95
C LEU A 2 20.19 -15.11 -5.61
N LYS A 3 20.20 -16.44 -5.40
CA LYS A 3 19.24 -17.36 -6.05
C LYS A 3 17.77 -17.00 -5.74
N GLN A 4 17.47 -16.61 -4.50
CA GLN A 4 16.11 -16.21 -4.09
C GLN A 4 15.68 -14.84 -4.64
N LEU A 5 16.61 -14.02 -5.16
CA LEU A 5 16.27 -12.75 -5.82
C LEU A 5 15.67 -12.97 -7.22
N ILE A 6 16.01 -14.09 -7.86
CA ILE A 6 15.62 -14.40 -9.24
C ILE A 6 14.60 -15.57 -9.29
N GLU A 7 14.46 -16.31 -8.20
CA GLU A 7 13.54 -17.44 -8.12
C GLU A 7 12.09 -17.04 -8.41
N PHE A 8 11.49 -17.76 -9.36
CA PHE A 8 10.12 -17.53 -9.81
C PHE A 8 9.19 -18.54 -9.12
N LYS A 9 8.42 -18.08 -8.14
CA LYS A 9 7.56 -18.96 -7.34
C LYS A 9 6.34 -19.40 -8.14
N LYS A 10 5.97 -20.68 -8.01
CA LYS A 10 4.67 -21.20 -8.49
C LYS A 10 3.56 -20.58 -7.65
N THR A 11 2.43 -20.26 -8.28
CA THR A 11 1.28 -19.63 -7.62
C THR A 11 -0.02 -20.29 -8.03
N ASP A 12 -0.90 -20.51 -7.05
CA ASP A 12 -2.28 -20.98 -7.27
C ASP A 12 -3.23 -19.83 -7.66
N ARG A 13 -2.68 -18.60 -7.78
CA ARG A 13 -3.49 -17.43 -8.11
C ARG A 13 -3.95 -17.49 -9.56
N LYS A 14 -5.27 -17.43 -9.72
CA LYS A 14 -5.93 -17.48 -11.02
C LYS A 14 -5.60 -16.24 -11.86
N TRP A 15 -5.38 -16.46 -13.15
CA TRP A 15 -4.94 -15.44 -14.13
C TRP A 15 -5.88 -14.25 -14.29
N HIS A 16 -7.17 -14.42 -13.98
CA HIS A 16 -8.17 -13.36 -14.11
C HIS A 16 -8.08 -12.30 -13.00
N ILE A 17 -7.43 -12.56 -11.85
CA ILE A 17 -7.31 -11.57 -10.76
C ILE A 17 -6.41 -10.39 -11.17
N PRO A 18 -5.22 -10.62 -11.77
CA PRO A 18 -4.42 -9.53 -12.35
C PRO A 18 -5.17 -8.66 -13.35
N VAL A 19 -5.95 -9.28 -14.25
CA VAL A 19 -6.75 -8.55 -15.24
C VAL A 19 -7.83 -7.70 -14.57
N LEU A 20 -8.51 -8.25 -13.57
CA LEU A 20 -9.51 -7.53 -12.79
C LEU A 20 -8.91 -6.31 -12.05
N ALA A 21 -7.70 -6.46 -11.51
CA ALA A 21 -6.95 -5.35 -10.91
C ALA A 21 -6.60 -4.27 -11.94
N GLY A 22 -6.13 -4.68 -13.13
CA GLY A 22 -5.87 -3.79 -14.25
C GLY A 22 -7.10 -2.99 -14.67
N LEU A 23 -8.26 -3.64 -14.78
CA LEU A 23 -9.53 -2.97 -15.11
C LEU A 23 -9.98 -2.00 -14.02
N SER A 24 -9.86 -2.40 -12.75
CA SER A 24 -10.26 -1.54 -11.63
C SER A 24 -9.45 -0.25 -11.53
N VAL A 25 -8.12 -0.33 -11.71
CA VAL A 25 -7.24 0.86 -11.76
C VAL A 25 -7.39 1.60 -13.10
N GLY A 26 -7.65 0.86 -14.17
CA GLY A 26 -7.69 1.35 -15.55
C GLY A 26 -8.93 2.14 -15.94
N ILE A 27 -10.11 1.72 -15.48
CA ILE A 27 -11.35 2.42 -15.82
C ILE A 27 -11.31 3.88 -15.33
N PRO A 28 -10.99 4.19 -14.06
CA PRO A 28 -10.92 5.57 -13.61
C PRO A 28 -9.88 6.40 -14.36
N ILE A 29 -8.70 5.86 -14.68
CA ILE A 29 -7.66 6.64 -15.40
C ILE A 29 -8.09 6.95 -16.84
N MET A 30 -8.75 6.02 -17.53
CA MET A 30 -9.29 6.25 -18.87
C MET A 30 -10.41 7.28 -18.85
N VAL A 31 -11.28 7.23 -17.83
CA VAL A 31 -12.29 8.28 -17.63
C VAL A 31 -11.60 9.63 -17.40
N GLY A 32 -10.54 9.69 -16.58
CA GLY A 32 -9.75 10.90 -16.40
C GLY A 32 -9.15 11.47 -17.68
N PHE A 33 -8.72 10.60 -18.60
CA PHE A 33 -8.26 11.00 -19.93
C PHE A 33 -9.37 11.64 -20.76
N PHE A 34 -10.57 11.04 -20.83
CA PHE A 34 -11.68 11.59 -21.63
C PHE A 34 -12.27 12.89 -21.06
N TYR A 35 -12.31 13.04 -19.74
CA TYR A 35 -12.87 14.22 -19.08
C TYR A 35 -11.84 15.32 -18.77
N GLY A 36 -10.54 15.09 -19.06
CA GLY A 36 -9.48 16.08 -18.87
C GLY A 36 -9.09 16.40 -17.41
N ASN A 37 -9.60 15.67 -16.41
CA ASN A 37 -9.34 15.91 -14.98
C ASN A 37 -8.46 14.82 -14.34
N PHE A 38 -7.19 14.73 -14.74
CA PHE A 38 -6.28 13.71 -14.20
C PHE A 38 -6.14 13.68 -12.66
N PRO A 39 -6.04 14.81 -11.93
CA PRO A 39 -5.77 14.78 -10.49
C PRO A 39 -6.78 13.98 -9.66
N GLY A 40 -8.08 14.17 -9.88
CA GLY A 40 -9.12 13.45 -9.15
C GLY A 40 -9.21 11.97 -9.55
N TRP A 41 -9.14 11.70 -10.86
CA TRP A 41 -9.23 10.34 -11.38
C TRP A 41 -8.02 9.46 -11.02
N LYS A 42 -6.84 10.05 -10.76
CA LYS A 42 -5.70 9.36 -10.14
C LYS A 42 -6.03 8.79 -8.75
N LEU A 43 -6.71 9.57 -7.91
CA LEU A 43 -7.14 9.11 -6.58
C LEU A 43 -8.14 7.96 -6.70
N ALA A 44 -9.08 8.06 -7.64
CA ALA A 44 -10.03 6.99 -7.94
C ALA A 44 -9.32 5.69 -8.37
N SER A 45 -8.30 5.79 -9.23
CA SER A 45 -7.47 4.64 -9.63
C SER A 45 -6.72 4.00 -8.45
N MET A 46 -6.14 4.78 -7.55
CA MET A 46 -5.48 4.26 -6.34
C MET A 46 -6.47 3.55 -5.42
N ALA A 47 -7.67 4.11 -5.24
CA ALA A 47 -8.75 3.49 -4.48
C ALA A 47 -9.24 2.18 -5.12
N GLY A 48 -9.09 2.05 -6.44
CA GLY A 48 -9.42 0.84 -7.19
C GLY A 48 -8.68 -0.42 -6.70
N LEU A 49 -7.48 -0.25 -6.14
CA LEU A 49 -6.68 -1.35 -5.59
C LEU A 49 -7.37 -2.11 -4.45
N VAL A 50 -8.49 -1.61 -3.93
CA VAL A 50 -9.39 -2.36 -3.02
C VAL A 50 -9.85 -3.70 -3.59
N ILE A 51 -9.91 -3.84 -4.91
CA ILE A 51 -10.30 -5.10 -5.56
C ILE A 51 -9.37 -6.25 -5.18
N LEU A 52 -8.13 -5.96 -4.77
CA LEU A 52 -7.16 -6.96 -4.35
C LEU A 52 -7.53 -7.66 -3.05
N TYR A 53 -8.54 -7.17 -2.30
CA TYR A 53 -9.06 -7.85 -1.11
C TYR A 53 -10.06 -8.99 -1.43
N ILE A 54 -10.31 -9.31 -2.72
CA ILE A 54 -11.26 -10.35 -3.18
C ILE A 54 -10.74 -11.79 -2.97
N HIS A 55 -10.50 -12.20 -1.73
CA HIS A 55 -9.93 -13.52 -1.40
C HIS A 55 -10.96 -14.60 -0.99
N SER A 56 -12.19 -14.21 -0.70
CA SER A 56 -13.19 -15.09 -0.12
C SER A 56 -13.79 -16.07 -1.14
N ILE A 57 -14.38 -17.17 -0.68
CA ILE A 57 -14.94 -18.19 -1.60
C ILE A 57 -16.39 -17.82 -1.96
N GLY A 58 -17.25 -17.55 -0.96
CA GLY A 58 -18.66 -17.20 -1.18
C GLY A 58 -18.91 -15.77 -1.66
N ILE A 59 -19.91 -15.57 -2.52
CA ILE A 59 -20.27 -14.26 -3.11
C ILE A 59 -20.61 -13.21 -2.05
N ALA A 60 -21.44 -13.56 -1.07
CA ALA A 60 -21.84 -12.66 0.00
C ALA A 60 -20.62 -12.23 0.84
N HIS A 61 -19.75 -13.17 1.20
CA HIS A 61 -18.56 -12.86 1.99
C HIS A 61 -17.51 -12.08 1.20
N ARG A 62 -17.33 -12.35 -0.10
CA ARG A 62 -16.49 -11.55 -1.02
C ARG A 62 -16.96 -10.10 -1.04
N MET A 63 -18.24 -9.90 -1.32
CA MET A 63 -18.80 -8.56 -1.46
C MET A 63 -18.82 -7.81 -0.13
N ALA A 64 -19.13 -8.48 0.98
CA ALA A 64 -19.04 -7.88 2.31
C ALA A 64 -17.60 -7.44 2.62
N THR A 65 -16.60 -8.29 2.35
CA THR A 65 -15.19 -7.94 2.56
C THR A 65 -14.79 -6.74 1.70
N LEU A 66 -15.14 -6.73 0.42
CA LEU A 66 -14.87 -5.62 -0.49
C LEU A 66 -15.53 -4.33 0.00
N MET A 67 -16.80 -4.36 0.40
CA MET A 67 -17.50 -3.18 0.91
C MET A 67 -16.89 -2.64 2.20
N ILE A 68 -16.52 -3.52 3.14
CA ILE A 68 -15.83 -3.13 4.38
C ILE A 68 -14.47 -2.50 4.07
N CYS A 69 -13.69 -3.10 3.17
CA CYS A 69 -12.39 -2.55 2.75
C CYS A 69 -12.56 -1.22 2.01
N SER A 70 -13.57 -1.08 1.13
CA SER A 70 -13.90 0.15 0.42
C SER A 70 -14.23 1.28 1.38
N PHE A 71 -15.12 1.02 2.34
CA PHE A 71 -15.43 1.98 3.41
C PHE A 71 -14.18 2.32 4.23
N GLY A 72 -13.38 1.31 4.59
CA GLY A 72 -12.14 1.51 5.31
C GLY A 72 -11.14 2.39 4.56
N LEU A 73 -10.99 2.24 3.24
CA LEU A 73 -10.12 3.09 2.42
C LEU A 73 -10.65 4.52 2.32
N MET A 74 -11.96 4.71 2.21
CA MET A 74 -12.57 6.04 2.27
C MET A 74 -12.30 6.71 3.62
N VAL A 75 -12.47 6.00 4.72
CA VAL A 75 -12.14 6.49 6.07
C VAL A 75 -10.64 6.79 6.20
N SER A 76 -9.78 5.94 5.64
CA SER A 76 -8.32 6.16 5.59
C SER A 76 -7.98 7.49 4.92
N PHE A 77 -8.61 7.73 3.77
CA PHE A 77 -8.40 8.95 3.01
C PHE A 77 -8.93 10.18 3.77
N SER A 78 -10.13 10.10 4.33
CA SER A 78 -10.73 11.20 5.10
C SER A 78 -9.88 11.58 6.32
N ILE A 79 -9.39 10.60 7.08
CA ILE A 79 -8.53 10.84 8.24
C ILE A 79 -7.22 11.51 7.81
N GLY A 80 -6.58 11.00 6.74
CA GLY A 80 -5.38 11.62 6.20
C GLY A 80 -5.62 13.06 5.73
N ALA A 81 -6.69 13.30 4.98
CA ALA A 81 -7.01 14.63 4.45
C ALA A 81 -7.30 15.66 5.57
N ILE A 82 -7.96 15.26 6.65
CA ILE A 82 -8.29 16.14 7.78
C ILE A 82 -7.05 16.43 8.65
N LEU A 83 -6.15 15.45 8.82
CA LEU A 83 -5.00 15.56 9.72
C LEU A 83 -3.71 16.05 9.02
N GLY A 84 -3.78 16.42 7.75
CA GLY A 84 -2.65 16.90 6.93
C GLY A 84 -2.27 18.38 7.11
N PHE A 85 -2.82 19.09 8.10
CA PHE A 85 -2.62 20.53 8.26
C PHE A 85 -1.22 20.94 8.77
N ASN A 86 -0.55 20.08 9.56
CA ASN A 86 0.77 20.36 10.13
C ASN A 86 1.70 19.14 9.99
N PRO A 87 2.94 19.29 9.50
CA PRO A 87 3.87 18.16 9.28
C PRO A 87 4.12 17.27 10.52
N PHE A 88 4.22 17.87 11.71
CA PHE A 88 4.46 17.13 12.95
C PHE A 88 3.22 16.37 13.39
N VAL A 89 2.05 17.03 13.34
CA VAL A 89 0.77 16.40 13.66
C VAL A 89 0.43 15.31 12.65
N ALA A 90 0.69 15.55 11.37
CA ALA A 90 0.50 14.59 10.29
C ALA A 90 1.30 13.31 10.54
N SER A 91 2.58 13.44 10.89
CA SER A 91 3.46 12.31 11.19
C SER A 91 2.97 11.47 12.37
N LEU A 92 2.56 12.14 13.46
CA LEU A 92 1.99 11.47 14.63
C LEU A 92 0.66 10.80 14.30
N ALA A 93 -0.23 11.51 13.59
CA ALA A 93 -1.53 11.02 13.18
C ALA A 93 -1.42 9.79 12.30
N LEU A 94 -0.53 9.79 11.29
CA LEU A 94 -0.30 8.63 10.43
C LEU A 94 0.23 7.44 11.22
N GLY A 95 1.14 7.66 12.19
CA GLY A 95 1.66 6.60 13.04
C GLY A 95 0.59 5.96 13.94
N LEU A 96 -0.25 6.78 14.59
CA LEU A 96 -1.38 6.31 15.39
C LEU A 96 -2.43 5.59 14.52
N TYR A 97 -2.69 6.11 13.33
CA TYR A 97 -3.59 5.50 12.36
C TYR A 97 -3.08 4.14 11.90
N ALA A 98 -1.79 4.04 11.54
CA ALA A 98 -1.16 2.80 11.13
C ALA A 98 -1.19 1.74 12.26
N PHE A 99 -0.98 2.15 13.51
CA PHE A 99 -1.16 1.31 14.69
C PHE A 99 -2.59 0.76 14.80
N ALA A 100 -3.59 1.64 14.66
CA ALA A 100 -5.00 1.29 14.77
C ALA A 100 -5.42 0.32 13.66
N VAL A 101 -5.05 0.60 12.41
CA VAL A 101 -5.37 -0.26 11.25
C VAL A 101 -4.69 -1.62 11.36
N HIS A 102 -3.40 -1.66 11.72
CA HIS A 102 -2.67 -2.93 11.89
C HIS A 102 -3.33 -3.79 12.97
N SER A 103 -3.68 -3.18 14.11
CA SER A 103 -4.38 -3.85 15.21
C SER A 103 -5.77 -4.34 14.79
N ALA A 104 -6.56 -3.49 14.13
CA ALA A 104 -7.93 -3.83 13.70
C ALA A 104 -7.94 -5.00 12.70
N LEU A 105 -7.09 -4.97 11.67
CA LEU A 105 -7.00 -6.04 10.68
C LEU A 105 -6.49 -7.35 11.29
N TYR A 106 -5.62 -7.25 12.29
CA TYR A 106 -5.22 -8.42 13.08
C TYR A 106 -6.41 -9.04 13.82
N TYR A 107 -7.20 -8.25 14.55
CA TYR A 107 -8.40 -8.75 15.24
C TYR A 107 -9.43 -9.35 14.29
N LEU A 108 -9.58 -8.77 13.09
CA LEU A 108 -10.45 -9.28 12.03
C LEU A 108 -9.88 -10.50 11.29
N LYS A 109 -8.67 -10.98 11.64
CA LYS A 109 -7.95 -12.08 10.98
C LYS A 109 -7.71 -11.82 9.48
N LEU A 110 -7.68 -10.56 9.07
CA LEU A 110 -7.44 -10.08 7.70
C LEU A 110 -5.96 -9.73 7.49
N THR A 111 -5.06 -10.62 7.90
CA THR A 111 -3.61 -10.43 7.81
C THR A 111 -3.00 -10.96 6.51
N LYS A 112 -3.81 -11.58 5.64
CA LYS A 112 -3.37 -12.03 4.31
C LYS A 112 -3.00 -10.80 3.45
N PRO A 113 -1.89 -10.85 2.68
CA PRO A 113 -1.57 -9.80 1.73
C PRO A 113 -2.76 -9.50 0.81
N PRO A 114 -3.09 -8.22 0.56
CA PRO A 114 -2.30 -7.01 0.82
C PRO A 114 -2.37 -6.42 2.25
N GLY A 115 -3.15 -7.01 3.16
CA GLY A 115 -3.16 -6.65 4.58
C GLY A 115 -3.50 -5.18 4.84
N ASN A 116 -2.68 -4.48 5.63
CA ASN A 116 -2.87 -3.07 5.99
C ASN A 116 -2.31 -2.08 4.94
N PHE A 117 -1.62 -2.57 3.91
CA PHE A 117 -0.79 -1.73 3.03
C PHE A 117 -1.56 -0.60 2.34
N PHE A 118 -2.66 -0.92 1.66
CA PHE A 118 -3.39 0.07 0.87
C PHE A 118 -4.10 1.12 1.73
N PHE A 119 -4.55 0.75 2.94
CA PHE A 119 -5.11 1.71 3.90
C PHE A 119 -4.07 2.76 4.31
N ILE A 120 -2.85 2.32 4.62
CA ILE A 120 -1.76 3.22 5.03
C ILE A 120 -1.28 4.06 3.84
N MET A 121 -1.16 3.45 2.66
CA MET A 121 -0.75 4.15 1.44
C MET A 121 -1.73 5.28 1.11
N ILE A 122 -3.04 5.00 1.10
CA ILE A 122 -4.07 6.01 0.79
C ILE A 122 -4.10 7.11 1.87
N ALA A 123 -4.00 6.76 3.16
CA ALA A 123 -3.90 7.75 4.24
C ALA A 123 -2.65 8.63 4.09
N SER A 124 -1.50 8.04 3.73
CA SER A 124 -0.24 8.74 3.50
C SER A 124 -0.31 9.70 2.31
N VAL A 125 -0.93 9.27 1.21
CA VAL A 125 -1.17 10.15 0.05
C VAL A 125 -2.03 11.34 0.49
N ALA A 126 -3.16 11.08 1.16
CA ALA A 126 -4.09 12.12 1.60
C ALA A 126 -3.47 13.13 2.58
N ILE A 127 -2.65 12.66 3.52
CA ILE A 127 -2.04 13.52 4.56
C ILE A 127 -0.95 14.44 4.02
N CYS A 128 -0.35 14.09 2.87
CA CYS A 128 0.67 14.89 2.21
C CYS A 128 0.11 15.80 1.11
N MET A 129 -1.20 15.73 0.83
CA MET A 129 -1.84 16.64 -0.12
C MET A 129 -1.95 18.05 0.48
N PRO A 130 -1.91 19.12 -0.34
CA PRO A 130 -2.14 20.48 0.13
C PRO A 130 -3.47 20.61 0.88
N PHE A 131 -3.42 21.09 2.12
CA PHE A 131 -4.58 21.18 2.98
C PHE A 131 -5.54 22.29 2.50
N GLN A 132 -6.68 21.89 1.93
CA GLN A 132 -7.72 22.77 1.43
C GLN A 132 -9.09 22.19 1.78
N LEU A 133 -9.77 22.75 2.80
CA LEU A 133 -11.04 22.21 3.31
C LEU A 133 -12.09 22.01 2.21
N GLU A 134 -12.15 22.92 1.23
CA GLU A 134 -13.11 22.90 0.14
C GLU A 134 -12.94 21.69 -0.80
N ARG A 135 -11.72 21.20 -0.99
CA ARG A 135 -11.41 20.08 -1.89
C ARG A 135 -11.50 18.72 -1.20
N ILE A 136 -11.56 18.68 0.14
CA ILE A 136 -11.62 17.42 0.90
C ILE A 136 -12.84 16.58 0.48
N PRO A 137 -14.09 17.11 0.46
CA PRO A 137 -15.26 16.34 0.05
C PRO A 137 -15.15 15.84 -1.40
N GLN A 138 -14.61 16.66 -2.30
CA GLN A 138 -14.44 16.30 -3.71
C GLN A 138 -13.44 15.14 -3.86
N ASN A 139 -12.31 15.19 -3.17
CA ASN A 139 -11.29 14.14 -3.22
C ASN A 139 -11.79 12.82 -2.60
N ILE A 140 -12.54 12.90 -1.49
CA ILE A 140 -13.24 11.73 -0.91
C ILE A 140 -14.24 11.16 -1.93
N GLY A 141 -14.95 12.02 -2.67
CA GLY A 141 -15.85 11.62 -3.75
C GLY A 141 -15.13 10.81 -4.83
N PHE A 142 -13.96 11.25 -5.30
CA PHE A 142 -13.16 10.49 -6.27
C PHE A 142 -12.71 9.12 -5.74
N VAL A 143 -12.25 9.06 -4.48
CA VAL A 143 -11.92 7.78 -3.82
C VAL A 143 -13.16 6.88 -3.76
N GLY A 144 -14.32 7.45 -3.40
CA GLY A 144 -15.61 6.78 -3.42
C GLY A 144 -15.95 6.18 -4.79
N ILE A 145 -15.80 6.95 -5.87
CA ILE A 145 -16.02 6.48 -7.25
C ILE A 145 -15.10 5.28 -7.57
N GLY A 146 -13.81 5.35 -7.23
CA GLY A 146 -12.86 4.26 -7.46
C GLY A 146 -13.22 2.97 -6.70
N THR A 147 -13.63 3.10 -5.44
CA THR A 147 -14.10 1.96 -4.65
C THR A 147 -15.42 1.39 -5.18
N MET A 148 -16.34 2.24 -5.66
CA MET A 148 -17.61 1.82 -6.24
C MET A 148 -17.41 1.03 -7.54
N ILE A 149 -16.54 1.52 -8.43
CA ILE A 149 -16.15 0.80 -9.66
C ILE A 149 -15.60 -0.59 -9.29
N SER A 150 -14.76 -0.66 -8.26
CA SER A 150 -14.19 -1.94 -7.80
C SER A 150 -15.23 -2.88 -7.20
N CYS A 151 -16.19 -2.37 -6.44
CA CYS A 151 -17.31 -3.17 -5.94
C CYS A 151 -18.17 -3.72 -7.09
N ILE A 152 -18.47 -2.91 -8.11
CA ILE A 152 -19.22 -3.35 -9.29
C ILE A 152 -18.45 -4.43 -10.05
N LEU A 153 -17.16 -4.21 -10.32
CA LEU A 153 -16.31 -5.21 -10.98
C LEU A 153 -16.19 -6.50 -10.14
N GLY A 154 -16.05 -6.37 -8.82
CA GLY A 154 -16.00 -7.50 -7.90
C GLY A 154 -17.31 -8.31 -7.87
N LEU A 155 -18.45 -7.63 -7.99
CA LEU A 155 -19.78 -8.25 -8.11
C LEU A 155 -19.91 -9.01 -9.44
N LEU A 156 -19.60 -8.36 -10.56
CA LEU A 156 -19.62 -8.97 -11.90
C LEU A 156 -18.71 -10.21 -11.96
N TYR A 157 -17.49 -10.08 -11.48
CA TYR A 157 -16.54 -11.18 -11.39
C TYR A 157 -17.05 -12.32 -10.47
N SER A 158 -17.71 -11.97 -9.37
CA SER A 158 -18.27 -12.98 -8.47
C SER A 158 -19.41 -13.76 -9.12
N PHE A 159 -20.27 -13.09 -9.90
CA PHE A 159 -21.30 -13.76 -10.70
C PHE A 159 -20.70 -14.71 -11.75
N LEU A 160 -19.68 -14.26 -12.48
CA LEU A 160 -19.01 -15.06 -13.53
C LEU A 160 -18.30 -16.30 -12.97
N THR A 161 -17.85 -16.26 -11.70
CA THR A 161 -17.07 -17.35 -11.08
C THR A 161 -17.89 -18.28 -10.17
N MET A 162 -19.22 -18.07 -10.04
CA MET A 162 -20.09 -18.85 -9.15
C MET A 162 -20.05 -20.37 -9.40
N LYS A 163 -19.86 -20.79 -10.67
CA LYS A 163 -19.95 -22.21 -11.06
C LYS A 163 -18.75 -23.09 -10.65
N LYS A 164 -17.69 -22.51 -10.06
CA LYS A 164 -16.40 -23.17 -9.74
C LYS A 164 -16.07 -23.27 -8.24
N LEU A 165 -17.06 -23.16 -7.36
CA LEU A 165 -16.85 -23.22 -5.91
C LEU A 165 -16.83 -24.66 -5.39
N GLY A 166 -15.67 -25.30 -5.43
CA GLY A 166 -15.39 -26.46 -4.56
C GLY A 166 -15.20 -26.00 -3.13
N SER A 167 -15.82 -26.68 -2.16
CA SER A 167 -15.54 -26.45 -0.75
C SER A 167 -14.11 -26.87 -0.47
N THR A 168 -13.30 -25.99 0.12
CA THR A 168 -12.00 -26.38 0.65
C THR A 168 -11.87 -25.76 2.02
N ASN A 169 -11.61 -26.65 2.99
CA ASN A 169 -11.68 -26.40 4.42
C ASN A 169 -10.93 -25.15 4.86
N GLN A 170 -11.54 -24.44 5.80
CA GLN A 170 -10.89 -23.40 6.59
C GLN A 170 -9.65 -24.00 7.24
N VAL A 171 -8.48 -23.56 6.78
CA VAL A 171 -7.22 -23.89 7.43
C VAL A 171 -7.23 -23.19 8.79
N ILE A 172 -7.15 -23.97 9.87
CA ILE A 172 -7.11 -23.49 11.25
C ILE A 172 -5.90 -22.55 11.39
N ASN A 173 -6.15 -21.26 11.55
CA ASN A 173 -5.11 -20.30 11.86
C ASN A 173 -4.77 -20.41 13.35
N VAL A 174 -3.54 -20.81 13.65
CA VAL A 174 -2.95 -20.78 14.98
C VAL A 174 -2.91 -19.32 15.44
N SER A 175 -3.69 -18.97 16.47
CA SER A 175 -3.71 -17.62 17.01
C SER A 175 -2.38 -17.30 17.69
N LYS A 176 -1.66 -16.29 17.21
CA LYS A 176 -0.55 -15.71 17.99
C LYS A 176 -1.10 -14.97 19.21
N ASN A 177 -0.40 -15.11 20.33
CA ASN A 177 -0.77 -14.56 21.64
C ASN A 177 -1.07 -13.04 21.59
N GLN A 178 -2.16 -12.60 22.22
CA GLN A 178 -2.71 -11.24 22.12
C GLN A 178 -1.69 -10.13 22.42
N TYR A 179 -0.76 -10.36 23.35
CA TYR A 179 0.27 -9.41 23.76
C TYR A 179 1.40 -9.23 22.73
N VAL A 180 1.71 -10.28 21.98
CA VAL A 180 2.72 -10.23 20.91
C VAL A 180 2.23 -9.27 19.82
N ASN A 181 0.92 -9.21 19.60
CA ASN A 181 0.30 -8.43 18.53
C ASN A 181 0.27 -6.93 18.82
N LEU A 182 0.13 -6.50 20.08
CA LEU A 182 0.11 -5.07 20.41
C LEU A 182 1.49 -4.42 20.23
N VAL A 183 2.56 -5.13 20.59
CA VAL A 183 3.94 -4.69 20.37
C VAL A 183 4.25 -4.64 18.87
N GLU A 184 3.81 -5.64 18.11
CA GLU A 184 3.97 -5.66 16.65
C GLU A 184 3.25 -4.46 16.00
N SER A 185 1.97 -4.24 16.33
CA SER A 185 1.22 -3.06 15.86
C SER A 185 1.87 -1.74 16.25
N ALA A 186 2.32 -1.61 17.51
CA ALA A 186 2.90 -0.38 18.02
C ALA A 186 4.21 -0.04 17.32
N THR A 187 5.06 -1.05 17.12
CA THR A 187 6.30 -0.91 16.36
C THR A 187 6.01 -0.52 14.91
N PHE A 188 5.02 -1.17 14.28
CA PHE A 188 4.61 -0.86 12.93
C PHE A 188 4.12 0.59 12.79
N GLY A 189 3.21 1.03 13.67
CA GLY A 189 2.70 2.40 13.67
C GLY A 189 3.79 3.44 13.94
N PHE A 190 4.66 3.19 14.92
CA PHE A 190 5.78 4.07 15.24
C PHE A 190 6.72 4.24 14.05
N MET A 191 7.11 3.15 13.38
CA MET A 191 8.02 3.21 12.23
C MET A 191 7.41 3.97 11.04
N VAL A 192 6.12 3.78 10.77
CA VAL A 192 5.40 4.52 9.72
C VAL A 192 5.31 6.02 10.05
N GLY A 193 5.04 6.38 11.30
CA GLY A 193 5.02 7.78 11.73
C GLY A 193 6.39 8.45 11.67
N VAL A 194 7.44 7.76 12.14
CA VAL A 194 8.84 8.21 12.04
C VAL A 194 9.27 8.37 10.59
N ALA A 195 8.86 7.47 9.70
CA ALA A 195 9.13 7.56 8.28
C ALA A 195 8.59 8.86 7.67
N LEU A 196 7.34 9.23 7.97
CA LEU A 196 6.77 10.49 7.50
C LEU A 196 7.46 11.71 8.15
N LEU A 197 7.78 11.63 9.45
CA LEU A 197 8.48 12.72 10.15
C LEU A 197 9.84 13.00 9.53
N ILE A 198 10.64 11.96 9.28
CA ILE A 198 11.95 12.09 8.65
C ILE A 198 11.80 12.69 7.24
N ALA A 199 10.79 12.27 6.47
CA ALA A 199 10.54 12.82 5.14
C ALA A 199 10.28 14.33 5.17
N HIS A 200 9.50 14.81 6.14
CA HIS A 200 9.25 16.24 6.34
C HIS A 200 10.48 17.00 6.82
N LEU A 201 11.26 16.43 7.75
CA LEU A 201 12.49 17.05 8.25
C LEU A 201 13.55 17.20 7.16
N LEU A 202 13.65 16.21 6.27
CA LEU A 202 14.51 16.24 5.08
C LEU A 202 13.96 17.13 3.96
N LYS A 203 12.75 17.69 4.12
CA LYS A 203 12.04 18.51 3.13
C LYS A 203 11.95 17.83 1.76
N LEU A 204 11.67 16.53 1.75
CA LEU A 204 11.53 15.76 0.52
C LEU A 204 10.31 16.28 -0.27
N GLU A 205 10.44 16.30 -1.61
CA GLU A 205 9.39 16.81 -2.50
C GLU A 205 8.07 16.02 -2.35
N ASN A 206 8.18 14.73 -2.05
CA ASN A 206 7.05 13.81 -2.10
C ASN A 206 7.02 12.85 -0.90
N PRO A 207 6.74 13.38 0.29
CA PRO A 207 7.00 12.70 1.56
C PRO A 207 6.17 11.42 1.77
N TYR A 208 5.03 11.27 1.10
CA TYR A 208 4.12 10.13 1.26
C TYR A 208 4.70 8.77 0.82
N TRP A 209 5.75 8.77 -0.02
CA TRP A 209 6.39 7.53 -0.47
C TRP A 209 7.28 6.90 0.58
N VAL A 210 7.86 7.69 1.49
CA VAL A 210 8.70 7.20 2.59
C VAL A 210 7.94 6.25 3.53
N PRO A 211 6.80 6.63 4.15
CA PRO A 211 6.01 5.73 4.98
C PRO A 211 5.38 4.58 4.18
N THR A 212 5.02 4.79 2.91
CA THR A 212 4.52 3.72 2.02
C THR A 212 5.60 2.66 1.78
N SER A 213 6.84 3.10 1.58
CA SER A 213 8.01 2.24 1.40
C SER A 213 8.35 1.47 2.67
N CYS A 214 8.33 2.17 3.81
CA CYS A 214 8.46 1.56 5.14
C CYS A 214 7.44 0.45 5.36
N ALA A 215 6.15 0.75 5.15
CA ALA A 215 5.05 -0.21 5.28
C ALA A 215 5.18 -1.40 4.31
N ALA A 216 5.70 -1.19 3.09
CA ALA A 216 5.91 -2.25 2.12
C ALA A 216 7.04 -3.22 2.51
N VAL A 217 8.10 -2.71 3.13
CA VAL A 217 9.24 -3.52 3.60
C VAL A 217 8.87 -4.30 4.85
N MET A 218 8.16 -3.66 5.79
CA MET A 218 7.73 -4.28 7.06
C MET A 218 6.68 -5.39 6.90
N GLN A 219 6.10 -5.59 5.70
CA GLN A 219 5.24 -6.73 5.39
C GLN A 219 5.98 -8.07 5.27
N GLY A 220 7.31 -8.11 5.38
CA GLY A 220 8.07 -9.35 5.38
C GLY A 220 7.76 -10.20 6.63
N ALA A 221 7.60 -11.52 6.44
CA ALA A 221 7.22 -12.45 7.52
C ALA A 221 8.37 -12.85 8.49
N SER A 222 9.60 -12.39 8.25
CA SER A 222 10.78 -12.63 9.09
C SER A 222 11.85 -11.56 8.83
N THR A 223 12.82 -11.41 9.74
CA THR A 223 13.95 -10.46 9.57
C THR A 223 14.66 -10.62 8.23
N HIS A 224 14.98 -11.87 7.87
CA HIS A 224 15.66 -12.17 6.62
C HIS A 224 14.79 -11.80 5.41
N HIS A 225 13.49 -12.08 5.46
CA HIS A 225 12.57 -11.72 4.39
C HIS A 225 12.38 -10.20 4.28
N ILE A 226 12.39 -9.48 5.40
CA ILE A 226 12.35 -8.01 5.41
C ILE A 226 13.62 -7.42 4.79
N TRP A 227 14.79 -7.92 5.18
CA TRP A 227 16.06 -7.47 4.60
C TRP A 227 16.11 -7.70 3.09
N GLN A 228 15.70 -8.89 2.64
CA GLN A 228 15.58 -9.20 1.21
C GLN A 228 14.60 -8.28 0.49
N ARG A 229 13.42 -8.01 1.06
CA ARG A 229 12.44 -7.09 0.48
C ARG A 229 12.98 -5.67 0.40
N SER A 230 13.73 -5.21 1.40
CA SER A 230 14.38 -3.89 1.37
C SER A 230 15.37 -3.78 0.20
N ILE A 231 16.27 -4.77 0.05
CA ILE A 231 17.22 -4.81 -1.07
C ILE A 231 16.49 -4.90 -2.42
N GLN A 232 15.52 -5.81 -2.55
CA GLN A 232 14.72 -5.97 -3.77
C GLN A 232 13.97 -4.68 -4.12
N ARG A 233 13.49 -3.96 -3.11
CA ARG A 233 12.76 -2.71 -3.31
C ARG A 233 13.70 -1.61 -3.80
N ILE A 234 14.86 -1.43 -3.17
CA ILE A 234 15.85 -0.42 -3.57
C ILE A 234 16.37 -0.70 -4.99
N LEU A 235 16.83 -1.93 -5.26
CA LEU A 235 17.38 -2.30 -6.57
C LEU A 235 16.31 -2.28 -7.66
N GLY A 236 15.13 -2.83 -7.38
CA GLY A 236 14.01 -2.83 -8.33
C GLY A 236 13.55 -1.42 -8.66
N THR A 237 13.51 -0.51 -7.67
CA THR A 237 13.20 0.90 -7.92
C THR A 237 14.29 1.58 -8.73
N PHE A 238 15.57 1.34 -8.45
CA PHE A 238 16.66 1.93 -9.25
C PHE A 238 16.54 1.56 -10.73
N VAL A 239 16.32 0.28 -11.04
CA VAL A 239 16.13 -0.20 -12.42
C VAL A 239 14.83 0.37 -13.01
N GLY A 240 13.73 0.35 -12.25
CA GLY A 240 12.45 0.90 -12.68
C GLY A 240 12.52 2.39 -13.03
N LEU A 241 13.21 3.18 -12.21
CA LEU A 241 13.44 4.60 -12.44
C LEU A 241 14.26 4.84 -13.71
N GLY A 242 15.31 4.05 -13.96
CA GLY A 242 16.08 4.12 -15.21
C GLY A 242 15.23 3.83 -16.45
N ILE A 243 14.36 2.82 -16.38
CA ILE A 243 13.41 2.51 -17.47
C ILE A 243 12.39 3.62 -17.63
N THR A 244 11.82 4.15 -16.54
CA THR A 244 10.88 5.27 -16.58
C THR A 244 11.51 6.50 -17.21
N TRP A 245 12.74 6.83 -16.83
CA TRP A 245 13.50 7.94 -17.43
C TRP A 245 13.60 7.80 -18.94
N PHE A 246 14.02 6.62 -19.40
CA PHE A 246 14.13 6.32 -20.83
C PHE A 246 12.78 6.43 -21.55
N ILE A 247 11.70 5.91 -20.98
CA ILE A 247 10.36 6.03 -21.58
C ILE A 247 9.91 7.49 -21.65
N LEU A 248 10.16 8.29 -20.61
CA LEU A 248 9.78 9.70 -20.58
C LEU A 248 10.54 10.54 -21.61
N MET A 249 11.79 10.18 -21.94
CA MET A 249 12.55 10.80 -23.04
C MET A 249 11.91 10.60 -24.42
N LEU A 250 11.07 9.58 -24.58
CA LEU A 250 10.32 9.34 -25.82
C LEU A 250 9.06 10.21 -25.93
N HIS A 251 8.78 11.07 -24.94
CA HIS A 251 7.63 11.95 -24.87
C HIS A 251 6.29 11.24 -25.19
N PRO A 252 5.93 10.19 -24.41
CA PRO A 252 4.73 9.40 -24.69
C PRO A 252 3.47 10.25 -24.57
N THR A 253 2.52 10.04 -25.47
CA THR A 253 1.22 10.74 -25.41
C THR A 253 0.44 10.31 -24.15
N PRO A 254 -0.46 11.16 -23.61
CA PRO A 254 -1.23 10.82 -22.41
C PRO A 254 -2.04 9.53 -22.56
N LEU A 255 -2.50 9.21 -23.78
CA LEU A 255 -3.20 7.97 -24.07
C LEU A 255 -2.29 6.74 -23.89
N ILE A 256 -1.04 6.81 -24.38
CA ILE A 256 -0.04 5.76 -24.21
C ILE A 256 0.26 5.55 -22.72
N ILE A 257 0.35 6.62 -21.93
CA ILE A 257 0.54 6.54 -20.48
C ILE A 257 -0.65 5.82 -19.82
N CYS A 258 -1.89 6.16 -20.17
CA CYS A 258 -3.08 5.51 -19.63
C CYS A 258 -3.13 4.01 -19.95
N ILE A 259 -2.88 3.63 -21.21
CA ILE A 259 -2.82 2.22 -21.62
C ILE A 259 -1.68 1.49 -20.89
N SER A 260 -0.53 2.15 -20.73
CA SER A 260 0.63 1.59 -20.01
C SER A 260 0.29 1.34 -18.54
N ILE A 261 -0.42 2.24 -17.86
CA ILE A 261 -0.87 2.04 -16.47
C ILE A 261 -1.69 0.75 -16.34
N ILE A 262 -2.61 0.50 -17.27
CA ILE A 262 -3.45 -0.71 -17.28
C ILE A 262 -2.58 -1.96 -17.45
N ALA A 263 -1.73 -1.96 -18.47
CA ALA A 263 -0.84 -3.09 -18.77
C ALA A 263 0.12 -3.38 -17.60
N LEU A 264 0.75 -2.33 -17.06
CA LEU A 264 1.67 -2.42 -15.93
C LEU A 264 0.96 -2.94 -14.67
N GLN A 265 -0.27 -2.50 -14.38
CA GLN A 265 -1.02 -3.01 -13.24
C GLN A 265 -1.27 -4.52 -13.34
N VAL A 266 -1.61 -5.02 -14.53
CA VAL A 266 -1.77 -6.47 -14.76
C VAL A 266 -0.45 -7.21 -14.56
N ILE A 267 0.64 -6.69 -15.12
CA ILE A 267 1.98 -7.28 -14.98
C ILE A 267 2.42 -7.31 -13.52
N VAL A 268 2.24 -6.21 -12.80
CA VAL A 268 2.56 -6.08 -11.37
C VAL A 268 1.82 -7.14 -10.56
N GLU A 269 0.51 -7.27 -10.74
CA GLU A 269 -0.29 -8.19 -9.95
C GLU A 269 0.05 -9.66 -10.22
N PHE A 270 0.47 -9.95 -11.44
CA PHE A 270 0.97 -11.26 -11.83
C PHE A 270 2.33 -11.58 -11.21
N LEU A 271 3.25 -10.60 -11.19
CA LEU A 271 4.62 -10.77 -10.71
C LEU A 271 4.76 -10.69 -9.19
N VAL A 272 3.95 -9.88 -8.50
CA VAL A 272 4.12 -9.60 -7.07
C VAL A 272 4.04 -10.85 -6.20
N VAL A 273 3.29 -11.86 -6.63
CA VAL A 273 3.17 -13.16 -5.95
C VAL A 273 4.27 -14.15 -6.34
N ARG A 274 5.02 -13.88 -7.42
CA ARG A 274 6.01 -14.81 -8.01
C ARG A 274 7.46 -14.37 -7.75
N ASN A 275 7.76 -13.09 -7.98
CA ASN A 275 9.04 -12.49 -7.70
C ASN A 275 8.85 -10.99 -7.36
N TYR A 276 9.07 -10.65 -6.09
CA TYR A 276 8.89 -9.28 -5.61
C TYR A 276 9.88 -8.28 -6.23
N GLY A 277 11.14 -8.66 -6.43
CA GLY A 277 12.15 -7.76 -7.01
C GLY A 277 11.81 -7.33 -8.42
N ILE A 278 11.42 -8.28 -9.28
CA ILE A 278 10.97 -7.97 -10.65
C ILE A 278 9.66 -7.17 -10.60
N ALA A 279 8.73 -7.53 -9.72
CA ALA A 279 7.49 -6.77 -9.55
C ALA A 279 7.76 -5.30 -9.18
N VAL A 280 8.74 -5.02 -8.32
CA VAL A 280 9.06 -3.64 -7.92
C VAL A 280 9.52 -2.78 -9.09
N ILE A 281 10.20 -3.33 -10.09
CA ILE A 281 10.58 -2.59 -11.31
C ILE A 281 9.31 -2.03 -11.96
N PHE A 282 8.32 -2.89 -12.20
CA PHE A 282 7.06 -2.49 -12.82
C PHE A 282 6.17 -1.65 -11.89
N ILE A 283 6.17 -1.90 -10.58
CA ILE A 283 5.49 -1.06 -9.59
C ILE A 283 6.03 0.36 -9.65
N THR A 284 7.34 0.52 -9.78
CA THR A 284 7.98 1.84 -9.84
C THR A 284 7.52 2.58 -11.10
N ILE A 285 7.56 1.94 -12.26
CA ILE A 285 7.08 2.56 -13.52
C ILE A 285 5.60 2.93 -13.42
N LEU A 286 4.77 2.00 -12.93
CA LEU A 286 3.34 2.20 -12.74
C LEU A 286 3.05 3.39 -11.83
N THR A 287 3.73 3.46 -10.68
CA THR A 287 3.46 4.47 -9.65
C THR A 287 3.91 5.86 -10.06
N ILE A 288 5.00 5.99 -10.83
CA ILE A 288 5.38 7.28 -11.44
C ILE A 288 4.31 7.73 -12.43
N PHE A 289 3.88 6.85 -13.33
CA PHE A 289 2.84 7.17 -14.30
C PHE A 289 1.52 7.52 -13.62
N LEU A 290 1.18 6.82 -12.53
CA LEU A 290 -0.05 7.06 -11.78
C LEU A 290 0.01 8.30 -10.90
N ALA A 291 1.15 8.63 -10.27
CA ALA A 291 1.25 9.78 -9.37
C ALA A 291 1.44 11.11 -10.14
N GLU A 292 2.28 11.09 -11.17
CA GLU A 292 2.80 12.30 -11.80
C GLU A 292 2.13 12.62 -13.14
N SER A 293 1.08 11.90 -13.55
CA SER A 293 0.39 12.15 -14.84
C SER A 293 -0.08 13.60 -15.01
N GLY A 294 0.20 14.17 -16.21
CA GLY A 294 -0.10 15.53 -16.62
C GLY A 294 1.14 16.29 -17.16
N ASN A 295 1.02 17.62 -17.29
CA ASN A 295 2.12 18.50 -17.77
C ASN A 295 3.36 18.53 -16.85
N ALA A 296 3.29 17.96 -15.64
CA ALA A 296 4.42 17.95 -14.70
C ALA A 296 5.54 16.97 -15.10
N LEU A 297 5.22 15.89 -15.81
CA LEU A 297 6.21 14.88 -16.26
C LEU A 297 7.20 15.42 -17.29
N THR A 298 6.85 16.47 -18.02
CA THR A 298 7.65 16.98 -19.15
C THR A 298 8.63 18.08 -18.74
N ILE A 299 8.51 18.66 -17.54
CA ILE A 299 9.25 19.87 -17.18
C ILE A 299 10.63 19.54 -16.58
N ASN A 300 10.75 18.53 -15.70
CA ASN A 300 12.05 18.13 -15.09
C ASN A 300 12.07 16.65 -14.67
N PRO A 301 12.19 15.69 -15.60
CA PRO A 301 12.13 14.26 -15.30
C PRO A 301 13.25 13.80 -14.34
N THR A 302 14.46 14.38 -14.45
CA THR A 302 15.61 13.99 -13.62
C THR A 302 15.41 14.29 -12.14
N ALA A 303 14.90 15.48 -11.80
CA ALA A 303 14.64 15.87 -10.41
C ALA A 303 13.64 14.91 -9.75
N LEU A 304 12.53 14.64 -10.46
CA LEU A 304 11.49 13.71 -10.02
C LEU A 304 12.06 12.32 -9.71
N ILE A 305 12.90 11.80 -10.60
CA ILE A 305 13.52 10.48 -10.42
C ILE A 305 14.45 10.46 -9.20
N THR A 306 15.27 11.50 -9.01
CA THR A 306 16.16 11.58 -7.85
C THR A 306 15.39 11.66 -6.54
N ALA A 307 14.32 12.47 -6.48
CA ALA A 307 13.45 12.57 -5.32
C ALA A 307 12.83 11.21 -4.98
N ARG A 308 12.32 10.49 -5.99
CA ARG A 308 11.73 9.16 -5.83
C ARG A 308 12.71 8.12 -5.31
N PHE A 309 13.95 8.14 -5.79
CA PHE A 309 14.98 7.23 -5.30
C PHE A 309 15.28 7.48 -3.81
N LEU A 310 15.43 8.75 -3.41
CA LEU A 310 15.64 9.13 -2.01
C LEU A 310 14.46 8.74 -1.12
N ASP A 311 13.22 8.93 -1.58
CA ASP A 311 12.03 8.56 -0.82
C ASP A 311 11.98 7.04 -0.55
N ILE A 312 12.26 6.23 -1.58
CA ILE A 312 12.22 4.77 -1.45
C ILE A 312 13.39 4.26 -0.62
N LEU A 313 14.58 4.84 -0.78
CA LEU A 313 15.77 4.49 0.00
C LEU A 313 15.54 4.76 1.50
N THR A 314 15.13 5.97 1.85
CA THR A 314 14.88 6.36 3.25
C THR A 314 13.80 5.47 3.88
N GLY A 315 12.66 5.30 3.20
CA GLY A 315 11.58 4.45 3.72
C GLY A 315 11.97 2.97 3.83
N SER A 316 12.78 2.45 2.90
CA SER A 316 13.23 1.06 2.93
C SER A 316 14.24 0.78 4.05
N ILE A 317 15.09 1.76 4.37
CA ILE A 317 16.01 1.68 5.52
C ILE A 317 15.22 1.68 6.83
N ILE A 318 14.27 2.62 6.99
CA ILE A 318 13.43 2.70 8.20
C ILE A 318 12.61 1.41 8.36
N GLY A 319 12.02 0.90 7.27
CA GLY A 319 11.29 -0.36 7.28
C GLY A 319 12.16 -1.57 7.62
N ALA A 320 13.41 -1.60 7.17
CA ALA A 320 14.36 -2.66 7.53
C ALA A 320 14.72 -2.64 9.03
N ILE A 321 14.93 -1.44 9.59
CA ILE A 321 15.16 -1.24 11.03
C ILE A 321 13.93 -1.68 11.83
N GLY A 322 12.73 -1.26 11.40
CA GLY A 322 11.46 -1.66 12.01
C GLY A 322 11.25 -3.17 12.01
N GLY A 323 11.58 -3.83 10.91
CA GLY A 323 11.56 -5.28 10.80
C GLY A 323 12.56 -5.99 11.69
N TRP A 324 13.77 -5.46 11.83
CA TRP A 324 14.76 -6.01 12.74
C TRP A 324 14.29 -5.92 14.20
N ILE A 325 13.64 -4.83 14.60
CA ILE A 325 13.05 -4.65 15.93
C ILE A 325 11.90 -5.65 16.16
N LEU A 326 11.03 -5.86 15.16
CA LEU A 326 9.89 -6.78 15.19
C LEU A 326 10.24 -8.26 15.33
N TYR A 327 11.46 -8.68 14.98
CA TYR A 327 11.81 -10.10 14.99
C TYR A 327 13.00 -10.41 15.88
N ASN A 328 13.51 -9.43 16.61
CA ASN A 328 14.53 -9.64 17.63
C ASN A 328 13.88 -10.12 18.94
N GLU A 329 14.05 -11.40 19.26
CA GLU A 329 13.46 -12.07 20.43
C GLU A 329 13.71 -11.33 21.75
N ARG A 330 14.89 -10.69 21.90
CA ARG A 330 15.24 -9.93 23.11
C ARG A 330 14.39 -8.69 23.29
N VAL A 331 14.12 -7.96 22.21
CA VAL A 331 13.29 -6.74 22.25
C VAL A 331 11.84 -7.11 22.56
N HIS A 332 11.35 -8.20 21.95
CA HIS A 332 10.03 -8.75 22.25
C HIS A 332 9.88 -9.16 23.72
N TYR A 333 10.89 -9.82 24.29
CA TYR A 333 10.88 -10.22 25.69
C TYR A 333 10.81 -9.02 26.65
N ILE A 334 11.64 -7.98 26.42
CA ILE A 334 11.70 -6.79 27.27
C ILE A 334 10.38 -6.00 27.20
N ALA A 335 9.86 -5.76 25.99
CA ALA A 335 8.61 -5.03 25.79
C ALA A 335 7.42 -5.73 26.46
N THR A 336 7.29 -7.05 26.26
CA THR A 336 6.23 -7.86 26.87
C THR A 336 6.33 -7.85 28.40
N ARG A 337 7.56 -7.90 28.95
CA ARG A 337 7.80 -7.84 30.40
C ARG A 337 7.39 -6.49 30.98
N GLN A 338 7.69 -5.38 30.30
CA GLN A 338 7.31 -4.05 30.76
C GLN A 338 5.79 -3.85 30.75
N ILE A 339 5.10 -4.25 29.68
CA ILE A 339 3.64 -4.16 29.59
C ILE A 339 2.96 -4.93 30.72
N ARG A 340 3.42 -6.16 31.01
CA ARG A 340 2.92 -6.96 32.15
C ARG A 340 3.13 -6.25 33.48
N LYS A 341 4.31 -5.67 33.71
CA LYS A 341 4.59 -4.91 34.94
C LYS A 341 3.65 -3.70 35.08
N THR A 342 3.44 -2.94 34.01
CA THR A 342 2.54 -1.77 34.02
C THR A 342 1.10 -2.17 34.30
N GLN A 343 0.61 -3.27 33.71
CA GLN A 343 -0.74 -3.78 33.99
C GLN A 343 -0.91 -4.25 35.44
N ILE A 344 0.06 -4.97 36.00
CA ILE A 344 0.05 -5.40 37.41
C ILE A 344 0.08 -4.17 38.33
N ALA A 345 0.84 -3.14 37.99
CA ALA A 345 0.89 -1.90 38.76
C ALA A 345 -0.45 -1.13 38.70
N ILE A 346 -1.13 -1.13 37.56
CA ILE A 346 -2.45 -0.52 37.38
C ILE A 346 -3.52 -1.32 38.12
N SER A 347 -3.48 -2.66 38.07
CA SER A 347 -4.46 -3.52 38.75
C SER A 347 -4.32 -3.52 40.27
N ARG A 348 -3.14 -3.18 40.80
CA ARG A 348 -2.90 -2.99 42.25
C ARG A 348 -3.32 -1.60 42.76
N ARG A 349 -3.61 -0.66 41.86
CA ARG A 349 -4.08 0.70 42.19
C ARG A 349 -5.60 0.86 42.08
N LYS A 350 -6.30 -0.09 41.47
CA LYS A 350 -7.75 -0.30 41.61
C LYS A 350 -7.97 -1.19 42.82
#